data_AF-A0A8J2ZS53-F1
#
_entry.id   AF-A0A8J2ZS53-F1
#
_cell.length_a   1.000
_cell.length_b   1.000
_cell.length_c   1.000
_cell.angle_alpha   90.00
_cell.angle_beta   90.00
_cell.angle_gamma   90.00
#
_symmetry.space_group_name_H-M   'P 1'
#
loop_
_entity.id
_entity.type
_entity.pdbx_description
1 polymer ?
#
loop_
_entity_poly.entity_id
_entity_poly.type
_entity_poly.pdbx_seq_one_letter_code
_entity_poly.pdbx_strand_id
1 'polypeptide(L)'
;MNHLILHLKKIEQLIQLILVQGYTNKNSLEIMYFSLLREEQKILNRLMKMNLDSLDAKKKLKVLLSILYRDDEAAEPLFRAWLRSSIWSPSSCPTVIERDFRKSMFREIQHELKETVPYVQQIFDQEQSRYIIPALLRTTNQRLSY
;
A
#
# COMPACT_ATOMS: atom_id res chain seq x y z
N MET A 1 -16.64 7.47 5.44
CA MET A 1 -16.56 6.63 4.23
C MET A 1 -15.91 7.36 3.05
N ASN A 2 -16.30 8.61 2.74
CA ASN A 2 -15.65 9.40 1.67
C ASN A 2 -14.12 9.59 1.84
N HIS A 3 -13.63 9.76 3.06
CA HIS A 3 -12.19 9.91 3.31
C HIS A 3 -11.40 8.61 3.08
N LEU A 4 -11.91 7.45 3.48
CA LEU A 4 -11.28 6.16 3.19
C LEU A 4 -11.11 5.98 1.67
N ILE A 5 -12.18 6.24 0.91
CA ILE A 5 -12.16 6.15 -0.55
C ILE A 5 -11.16 7.13 -1.16
N LEU A 6 -11.05 8.34 -0.60
CA LEU A 6 -10.08 9.35 -1.05
C LEU A 6 -8.64 8.85 -0.90
N HIS A 7 -8.27 8.32 0.27
CA HIS A 7 -6.93 7.77 0.49
C HIS A 7 -6.66 6.55 -0.40
N LEU A 8 -7.61 5.62 -0.52
CA LEU A 8 -7.46 4.45 -1.40
C LEU A 8 -7.30 4.85 -2.88
N LYS A 9 -8.01 5.87 -3.33
CA LYS A 9 -7.85 6.41 -4.68
C LYS A 9 -6.48 7.07 -4.88
N LYS A 10 -5.97 7.78 -3.88
CA LYS A 10 -4.63 8.37 -3.94
C LYS A 10 -3.57 7.28 -4.01
N ILE A 11 -3.69 6.21 -3.22
CA ILE A 11 -2.82 5.03 -3.31
C ILE A 11 -2.87 4.43 -4.72
N GLU A 12 -4.05 4.23 -5.29
CA GLU A 12 -4.21 3.69 -6.65
C GLU A 12 -3.46 4.54 -7.69
N GLN A 13 -3.60 5.88 -7.61
CA GLN A 13 -2.92 6.81 -8.50
C GLN A 13 -1.40 6.73 -8.36
N LEU A 14 -0.88 6.67 -7.13
CA LEU A 14 0.56 6.54 -6.86
C LEU A 14 1.11 5.22 -7.42
N ILE A 15 0.40 4.12 -7.21
CA ILE A 15 0.76 2.81 -7.78
C ILE A 15 0.75 2.88 -9.31
N GLN A 16 -0.26 3.50 -9.92
CA GLN A 16 -0.34 3.65 -11.37
C GLN A 16 0.84 4.47 -11.91
N LEU A 17 1.25 5.54 -11.23
CA LEU A 17 2.42 6.33 -11.61
C LEU A 17 3.71 5.48 -11.62
N ILE A 18 3.91 4.63 -10.61
CA ILE A 18 5.06 3.71 -10.56
C ILE A 18 4.99 2.68 -11.70
N LEU A 19 3.81 2.10 -11.93
CA LEU A 19 3.64 1.04 -12.93
C LEU A 19 3.78 1.55 -14.37
N VAL A 20 3.33 2.78 -14.66
CA VAL A 20 3.46 3.42 -15.98
C VAL A 20 4.92 3.72 -16.31
N GLN A 21 5.73 4.10 -15.32
CA GLN A 21 7.17 4.29 -15.51
C GLN A 21 7.89 2.99 -15.92
N GLY A 22 7.29 1.83 -15.64
CA GLY A 22 7.82 0.54 -16.03
C GLY A 22 9.03 0.11 -15.20
N TYR A 23 9.67 -0.98 -15.59
CA TYR A 23 10.87 -1.49 -14.92
C TYR A 23 12.08 -0.61 -15.23
N THR A 24 12.89 -0.31 -14.23
CA THR A 24 14.20 0.33 -14.41
C THR A 24 15.21 -0.69 -14.93
N ASN A 25 15.28 -1.87 -14.33
CA ASN A 25 16.37 -2.83 -14.58
C ASN A 25 15.93 -4.30 -14.64
N LYS A 26 14.64 -4.60 -14.39
CA LYS A 26 14.04 -5.95 -14.48
C LYS A 26 14.76 -7.00 -13.64
N ASN A 27 15.41 -6.59 -12.54
CA ASN A 27 15.97 -7.55 -11.61
C ASN A 27 14.85 -8.25 -10.82
N SER A 28 15.17 -9.38 -10.19
CA SER A 28 14.19 -10.21 -9.49
C SER A 28 13.43 -9.43 -8.40
N LEU A 29 14.10 -8.53 -7.69
CA LEU A 29 13.49 -7.71 -6.63
C LEU A 29 12.48 -6.73 -7.22
N GLU A 30 12.81 -6.10 -8.34
CA GLU A 30 11.93 -5.18 -9.04
C GLU A 30 10.71 -5.91 -9.61
N ILE A 31 10.90 -7.09 -10.20
CA ILE A 31 9.81 -7.92 -10.71
C ILE A 31 8.85 -8.31 -9.59
N MET A 32 9.37 -8.77 -8.45
CA MET A 32 8.55 -9.13 -7.28
C MET A 32 7.80 -7.91 -6.73
N TYR A 33 8.47 -6.76 -6.59
CA TYR A 33 7.85 -5.52 -6.14
C TYR A 33 6.72 -5.06 -7.08
N PHE A 34 6.94 -5.07 -8.39
CA PHE A 34 5.90 -4.75 -9.37
C PHE A 34 4.74 -5.74 -9.37
N SER A 35 5.02 -7.02 -9.07
CA SER A 35 3.95 -8.02 -8.93
C SER A 35 3.04 -7.67 -7.76
N LEU A 36 3.59 -7.27 -6.61
CA LEU A 36 2.80 -6.82 -5.46
C LEU A 36 1.99 -5.57 -5.79
N LEU A 37 2.62 -4.56 -6.39
CA LEU A 37 1.91 -3.33 -6.80
C LEU A 37 0.74 -3.62 -7.76
N ARG A 38 0.87 -4.60 -8.65
CA ARG A 38 -0.23 -5.01 -9.54
C ARG A 38 -1.36 -5.72 -8.79
N GLU A 39 -1.05 -6.53 -7.78
CA GLU A 39 -2.07 -7.14 -6.93
C GLU A 39 -2.79 -6.09 -6.08
N GLU A 40 -2.05 -5.15 -5.47
CA GLU A 40 -2.61 -4.00 -4.76
C GLU A 40 -3.52 -3.18 -5.67
N GLN A 41 -3.10 -2.88 -6.90
CA GLN A 41 -3.93 -2.18 -7.87
C GLN A 41 -5.24 -2.94 -8.18
N LYS A 42 -5.20 -4.27 -8.33
CA LYS A 42 -6.41 -5.08 -8.53
C LYS A 42 -7.32 -5.02 -7.30
N ILE A 43 -6.76 -5.06 -6.10
CA ILE A 43 -7.51 -4.98 -4.84
C ILE A 43 -8.17 -3.61 -4.71
N LEU A 44 -7.45 -2.52 -4.95
CA LEU A 44 -7.97 -1.16 -4.95
C LEU A 44 -9.10 -0.99 -5.96
N ASN A 45 -8.93 -1.50 -7.18
CA ASN A 45 -9.99 -1.51 -8.18
C ASN A 45 -11.25 -2.27 -7.73
N ARG A 46 -11.10 -3.38 -7.01
CA ARG A 46 -12.23 -4.11 -6.43
C ARG A 46 -12.89 -3.31 -5.31
N LEU A 47 -12.10 -2.69 -4.43
CA LEU A 47 -12.59 -1.84 -3.35
C LEU A 47 -13.39 -0.65 -3.88
N MET A 48 -12.90 0.03 -4.92
CA MET A 48 -13.57 1.18 -5.53
C MET A 48 -14.89 0.82 -6.24
N LYS A 49 -15.06 -0.43 -6.67
CA LYS A 49 -16.27 -0.92 -7.36
C LYS A 49 -17.27 -1.58 -6.41
N MET A 50 -16.94 -1.75 -5.13
CA MET A 50 -17.85 -2.40 -4.18
C MET A 50 -19.02 -1.49 -3.82
N ASN A 51 -20.23 -2.03 -3.93
CA ASN A 51 -21.40 -1.46 -3.29
C ASN A 51 -21.50 -1.99 -1.84
N LEU A 52 -21.66 -1.09 -0.86
CA LEU A 52 -21.58 -1.38 0.56
C LEU A 52 -22.94 -1.68 1.23
N ASP A 53 -24.02 -1.77 0.44
CA ASP A 53 -25.40 -1.93 0.93
C ASP A 53 -25.74 -3.31 1.54
N SER A 54 -24.77 -4.23 1.66
CA SER A 54 -25.02 -5.59 2.18
C SER A 54 -24.02 -6.04 3.25
N LEU A 55 -24.46 -6.93 4.15
CA LEU A 55 -23.60 -7.53 5.17
C LEU A 55 -22.41 -8.30 4.56
N ASP A 56 -22.64 -8.95 3.41
CA ASP A 56 -21.57 -9.63 2.66
C ASP A 56 -20.56 -8.64 2.08
N ALA A 57 -20.98 -7.41 1.75
CA ALA A 57 -20.04 -6.36 1.36
C ALA A 57 -19.12 -5.98 2.53
N LYS A 58 -19.61 -5.92 3.77
CA LYS A 58 -18.74 -5.66 4.93
C LYS A 58 -17.67 -6.74 5.13
N LYS A 59 -18.03 -8.02 4.96
CA LYS A 59 -17.06 -9.14 5.02
C LYS A 59 -16.03 -9.08 3.89
N LYS A 60 -16.47 -8.83 2.65
CA LYS A 60 -15.56 -8.67 1.50
C LYS A 60 -14.62 -7.48 1.67
N LEU A 61 -15.13 -6.36 2.19
CA LEU A 61 -14.34 -5.17 2.50
C LEU A 61 -13.24 -5.50 3.52
N LYS A 62 -13.59 -6.23 4.59
CA LYS A 62 -12.62 -6.70 5.59
C LYS A 62 -11.47 -7.48 4.93
N VAL A 63 -11.80 -8.46 4.09
CA VAL A 63 -10.82 -9.30 3.40
C VAL A 63 -9.93 -8.48 2.49
N LEU A 64 -10.52 -7.65 1.62
CA LEU A 64 -9.74 -6.85 0.66
C LEU A 64 -8.80 -5.86 1.34
N LEU A 65 -9.25 -5.18 2.40
CA LEU A 65 -8.38 -4.31 3.20
C LEU A 65 -7.25 -5.10 3.87
N SER A 66 -7.54 -6.30 4.38
CA SER A 66 -6.52 -7.15 5.03
C SER A 66 -5.44 -7.57 4.03
N ILE A 67 -5.84 -7.88 2.79
CA ILE A 67 -4.89 -8.21 1.72
C ILE A 67 -4.06 -6.98 1.35
N LEU A 68 -4.70 -5.80 1.19
CA LEU A 68 -4.00 -4.56 0.87
C LEU A 68 -2.90 -4.24 1.89
N TYR A 69 -3.20 -4.28 3.19
CA TYR A 69 -2.20 -4.04 4.22
C TYR A 69 -1.08 -5.07 4.24
N ARG A 70 -1.40 -6.34 4.03
CA ARG A 70 -0.41 -7.42 4.01
C ARG A 70 0.54 -7.28 2.83
N ASP A 71 0.01 -6.93 1.67
CA ASP A 71 0.82 -6.77 0.45
C ASP A 71 1.76 -5.56 0.58
N ASP A 72 1.32 -4.46 1.21
CA ASP A 72 2.19 -3.30 1.56
C ASP A 72 3.31 -3.68 2.55
N GLU A 73 2.99 -4.48 3.59
CA GLU A 73 4.01 -5.01 4.51
C GLU A 73 5.03 -5.90 3.81
N ALA A 74 4.62 -6.67 2.80
CA ALA A 74 5.50 -7.49 2.00
C ALA A 74 6.33 -6.65 1.00
N ALA A 75 5.79 -5.52 0.54
CA ALA A 75 6.45 -4.61 -0.39
C ALA A 75 7.61 -3.85 0.27
N GLU A 76 7.51 -3.48 1.55
CA GLU A 76 8.55 -2.77 2.31
C GLU A 76 9.96 -3.42 2.24
N PRO A 77 10.16 -4.69 2.64
CA PRO A 77 11.47 -5.32 2.58
C PRO A 77 11.99 -5.47 1.15
N LEU A 78 11.10 -5.73 0.17
CA LEU A 78 11.46 -5.82 -1.24
C LEU A 78 11.94 -4.49 -1.80
N PHE A 79 11.20 -3.41 -1.53
CA PHE A 79 11.55 -2.06 -1.95
C PHE A 79 12.88 -1.62 -1.34
N ARG A 80 13.10 -1.88 -0.04
CA ARG A 80 14.39 -1.59 0.61
C ARG A 80 15.54 -2.40 0.03
N ALA A 81 15.32 -3.68 -0.28
CA ALA A 81 16.34 -4.50 -0.93
C ALA A 81 16.67 -3.97 -2.32
N TRP A 82 15.65 -3.61 -3.11
CA TRP A 82 15.82 -2.99 -4.42
C TRP A 82 16.57 -1.65 -4.33
N LEU A 83 16.20 -0.78 -3.39
CA LEU A 83 16.84 0.52 -3.16
C LEU A 83 18.31 0.35 -2.76
N ARG A 84 18.65 -0.66 -1.94
CA ARG A 84 20.04 -0.98 -1.67
C ARG A 84 20.72 -1.47 -2.95
N SER A 85 20.18 -2.50 -3.61
CA SER A 85 20.80 -3.09 -4.80
C SER A 85 21.07 -2.08 -5.93
N SER A 86 20.21 -1.07 -6.07
CA SER A 86 20.36 -0.01 -7.06
C SER A 86 21.55 0.90 -6.79
N ILE A 87 22.02 1.02 -5.55
CA ILE A 87 23.21 1.83 -5.19
C ILE A 87 24.50 1.09 -5.53
N TRP A 88 24.53 -0.25 -5.41
CA TRP A 88 25.76 -1.04 -5.50
C TRP A 88 26.04 -1.61 -6.91
N SER A 89 25.05 -1.61 -7.82
CA SER A 89 25.19 -2.20 -9.17
C SER A 89 25.34 -1.13 -10.25
N PRO A 90 26.55 -0.90 -10.81
CA PRO A 90 26.78 0.17 -11.79
C PRO A 90 26.10 -0.08 -13.14
N SER A 91 25.95 -1.35 -13.54
CA SER A 91 25.39 -1.78 -14.82
C SER A 91 23.86 -1.83 -14.85
N SER A 92 23.20 -1.49 -13.73
CA SER A 92 21.74 -1.57 -13.59
C SER A 92 21.21 -0.46 -12.68
N CYS A 93 21.97 0.62 -12.49
CA CYS A 93 21.62 1.70 -11.57
C CYS A 93 20.50 2.55 -12.19
N PRO A 94 19.32 2.67 -11.54
CA PRO A 94 18.38 3.75 -11.85
C PRO A 94 19.10 5.08 -11.81
N THR A 95 18.65 6.03 -12.62
CA THR A 95 19.05 7.42 -12.40
C THR A 95 18.67 7.83 -10.98
N VAL A 96 19.42 8.78 -10.41
CA VAL A 96 19.11 9.35 -9.08
C VAL A 96 17.66 9.84 -9.03
N ILE A 97 17.19 10.46 -10.12
CA ILE A 97 15.83 10.97 -10.28
C ILE A 97 14.80 9.83 -10.19
N GLU A 98 14.97 8.73 -10.92
CA GLU A 98 14.04 7.59 -10.89
C GLU A 98 13.99 6.93 -9.51
N ARG A 99 15.15 6.76 -8.88
CA ARG A 99 15.23 6.18 -7.54
C ARG A 99 14.52 7.04 -6.51
N ASP A 100 14.78 8.34 -6.53
CA ASP A 100 14.21 9.28 -5.56
C ASP A 100 12.71 9.46 -5.79
N PHE A 101 12.26 9.45 -7.05
CA PHE A 101 10.84 9.40 -7.41
C PHE A 101 10.15 8.16 -6.82
N ARG A 102 10.66 6.95 -7.08
CA ARG A 102 10.07 5.71 -6.56
C ARG A 102 10.05 5.68 -5.04
N LYS A 103 11.12 6.17 -4.39
CA LYS A 103 11.21 6.30 -2.94
C LYS A 103 10.17 7.28 -2.39
N SER A 104 9.92 8.38 -3.08
CA SER A 104 8.87 9.34 -2.72
C SER A 104 7.49 8.71 -2.84
N MET A 105 7.18 8.07 -3.97
CA MET A 105 5.87 7.42 -4.21
C MET A 105 5.60 6.30 -3.21
N PHE A 106 6.60 5.47 -2.94
CA PHE A 106 6.47 4.38 -1.96
C PHE A 106 6.19 4.91 -0.54
N ARG A 107 6.90 5.96 -0.11
CA ARG A 107 6.61 6.62 1.18
C ARG A 107 5.21 7.24 1.23
N GLU A 108 4.78 7.83 0.13
CA GLU A 108 3.44 8.42 0.04
C GLU A 108 2.35 7.33 0.11
N ILE A 109 2.55 6.18 -0.54
CA ILE A 109 1.64 5.03 -0.43
C ILE A 109 1.50 4.59 1.04
N GLN A 110 2.62 4.41 1.74
CA GLN A 110 2.61 4.04 3.16
C GLN A 110 1.93 5.09 4.04
N HIS A 111 2.15 6.37 3.74
CA HIS A 111 1.50 7.47 4.44
C HIS A 111 -0.01 7.41 4.26
N GLU A 112 -0.49 7.34 3.01
CA GLU A 112 -1.92 7.26 2.71
C GLU A 112 -2.57 6.01 3.32
N LEU A 113 -1.88 4.87 3.28
CA LEU A 113 -2.36 3.64 3.90
C LEU A 113 -2.47 3.77 5.43
N LYS A 114 -1.57 4.51 6.06
CA LYS A 114 -1.65 4.84 7.48
C LYS A 114 -2.82 5.78 7.78
N GLU A 115 -3.08 6.78 6.93
CA GLU A 115 -4.23 7.69 7.09
C GLU A 115 -5.59 6.95 6.93
N THR A 116 -5.60 5.77 6.30
CA THR A 116 -6.82 4.94 6.23
C THR A 116 -7.20 4.28 7.57
N VAL A 117 -6.25 4.10 8.49
CA VAL A 117 -6.41 3.38 9.77
C VAL A 117 -7.61 3.84 10.60
N PRO A 118 -7.78 5.15 10.93
CA PRO A 118 -8.92 5.59 11.73
C PRO A 118 -10.27 5.26 11.07
N TYR A 119 -10.35 5.32 9.74
CA TYR A 119 -11.60 5.01 9.03
C TYR A 119 -11.90 3.51 9.01
N VAL A 120 -10.87 2.66 8.90
CA VAL A 120 -11.03 1.22 9.03
C VAL A 120 -11.50 0.85 10.45
N GLN A 121 -10.93 1.51 11.48
CA GLN A 121 -11.36 1.33 12.86
C GLN A 121 -12.80 1.80 13.11
N GLN A 122 -13.26 2.86 12.45
CA GLN A 122 -14.66 3.30 12.52
C GLN A 122 -15.64 2.31 11.88
N ILE A 123 -15.24 1.58 10.83
CA ILE A 123 -16.12 0.64 10.12
C ILE A 123 -16.22 -0.71 10.85
N PHE A 124 -15.11 -1.17 11.42
CA PHE A 124 -14.98 -2.52 11.98
C PHE A 124 -14.84 -2.56 13.50
N ASP A 125 -14.82 -1.41 14.18
CA ASP A 125 -14.48 -1.29 15.59
C ASP A 125 -13.03 -1.73 15.89
N GLN A 126 -12.56 -1.42 17.10
CA GLN A 126 -11.16 -1.62 17.47
C GLN A 126 -10.75 -3.10 17.54
N GLU A 127 -11.66 -4.01 17.91
CA GLU A 127 -11.35 -5.44 17.96
C GLU A 127 -11.20 -6.05 16.57
N GLN A 128 -12.16 -5.83 15.66
CA GLN A 128 -12.11 -6.50 14.36
C GLN A 128 -11.03 -5.89 13.46
N SER A 129 -10.72 -4.59 13.62
CA SER A 129 -9.64 -3.93 12.88
C SER A 129 -8.25 -4.51 13.18
N ARG A 130 -8.04 -5.20 14.32
CA ARG A 130 -6.79 -5.93 14.62
C ARG A 130 -6.51 -7.07 13.64
N TYR A 131 -7.54 -7.58 12.97
CA TYR A 131 -7.42 -8.63 11.94
C TYR A 131 -7.27 -8.07 10.53
N ILE A 132 -7.25 -6.73 10.39
CA ILE A 132 -7.16 -6.03 9.10
C ILE A 132 -5.85 -5.24 9.04
N ILE A 133 -5.61 -4.43 10.06
CA ILE A 133 -4.51 -3.47 10.13
C ILE A 133 -3.33 -4.14 10.83
N PRO A 134 -2.10 -4.06 10.32
CA PRO A 134 -0.92 -4.58 10.98
C PRO A 134 -0.60 -3.88 12.30
N ALA A 135 0.05 -4.57 13.24
CA ALA A 135 0.33 -4.05 14.58
C ALA A 135 1.12 -2.73 14.55
N LEU A 136 2.11 -2.63 13.66
CA LEU A 136 2.96 -1.45 13.52
C LEU A 136 2.17 -0.18 13.16
N LEU A 137 1.10 -0.31 12.37
CA LEU A 137 0.25 0.80 11.96
C LEU A 137 -0.81 1.17 13.01
N ARG A 138 -1.19 0.22 13.90
CA ARG A 138 -2.19 0.47 14.98
C ARG A 138 -1.68 1.43 16.06
N THR A 139 -0.41 1.37 16.40
CA THR A 139 0.16 2.05 17.58
C THR A 139 0.24 3.56 17.44
N THR A 140 0.22 4.09 16.22
CA THR A 140 0.46 5.53 15.99
C THR A 140 -0.70 6.41 16.48
N ASN A 141 -1.92 5.87 16.57
CA ASN A 141 -3.09 6.62 17.07
C ASN A 141 -3.32 6.51 18.58
N GLN A 142 -2.58 5.64 19.29
CA GLN A 142 -2.78 5.42 20.73
C GLN A 142 -1.97 6.35 21.63
N ARG A 143 -1.12 7.22 21.08
CA ARG A 143 -0.27 8.14 21.86
C ARG A 143 -0.92 9.49 22.20
N LEU A 144 -2.22 9.69 21.93
CA LEU A 144 -2.95 10.93 22.23
C LEU A 144 -3.98 10.77 23.36
N SER A 145 -3.68 9.95 24.37
CA SER A 145 -4.57 9.80 25.53
C SER A 145 -3.75 9.56 26.81
N TYR A 146 -2.99 10.58 27.22
CA TYR A 146 -2.54 10.78 28.60
C TYR A 146 -2.45 12.27 28.88
#